data_AF-A0A941MXA6-F1
#
_entry.id   AF-A0A941MXA6-F1
#
_cell.length_a   1.000
_cell.length_b   1.000
_cell.length_c   1.000
_cell.angle_alpha   90.00
_cell.angle_beta   90.00
_cell.angle_gamma   90.00
#
_symmetry.space_group_name_H-M   'P 1'
#
loop_
_entity.id
_entity.type
_entity.pdbx_description
1 polymer ?
#
loop_
_entity_poly.entity_id
_entity_poly.type
_entity_poly.pdbx_seq_one_letter_code
_entity_poly.pdbx_strand_id
1 'polypeptide(L)'
;MTNPLIYVGLRGRVAALHRETGELVWNWKSPLPFRGQCVTLLLDGDRLIVSISGYMHALDAGTGSELWSNNLPGFGIGVTSLASARSAVVGIVPPFAADRQC
;
A
#
# COMPACT_ATOMS: atom_id res chain seq x y z
N MET A 1 5.13 12.21 11.85
CA MET A 1 6.27 11.78 11.02
C MET A 1 5.72 11.21 9.73
N THR A 2 5.83 11.94 8.62
CA THR A 2 5.32 11.49 7.33
C THR A 2 6.25 10.44 6.76
N ASN A 3 5.76 9.25 6.44
CA ASN A 3 6.51 8.25 5.70
C ASN A 3 6.97 8.86 4.36
N PRO A 4 8.28 8.99 4.08
CA PRO A 4 8.77 9.70 2.90
C PRO A 4 8.78 8.84 1.64
N LEU A 5 8.03 7.71 1.60
CA LEU A 5 8.10 6.75 0.51
C LEU A 5 6.91 6.86 -0.45
N ILE A 6 7.20 6.77 -1.74
CA ILE A 6 6.24 6.57 -2.83
C ILE A 6 6.32 5.09 -3.24
N TYR A 7 5.17 4.41 -3.30
CA TYR A 7 5.10 3.01 -3.69
C TYR A 7 4.65 2.86 -5.15
N VAL A 8 5.36 2.02 -5.91
CA VAL A 8 5.13 1.82 -7.34
C VAL A 8 5.02 0.32 -7.63
N GLY A 9 3.91 -0.09 -8.24
CA GLY A 9 3.69 -1.47 -8.68
C GLY A 9 3.85 -1.59 -10.19
N LEU A 10 4.75 -2.44 -10.68
CA LEU A 10 4.98 -2.65 -12.11
C LEU A 10 5.58 -4.02 -12.40
N ARG A 11 5.14 -4.68 -13.48
CA ARG A 11 5.75 -5.90 -14.05
C ARG A 11 6.22 -6.94 -13.02
N GLY A 12 5.36 -7.38 -12.10
CA GLY A 12 5.79 -8.41 -11.13
C GLY A 12 6.49 -7.86 -9.90
N ARG A 13 6.63 -6.55 -9.76
CA ARG A 13 7.45 -5.91 -8.74
C ARG A 13 6.71 -4.79 -8.04
N VAL A 14 7.18 -4.51 -6.83
CA VAL A 14 6.84 -3.32 -6.07
C VAL A 14 8.14 -2.63 -5.69
N ALA A 15 8.19 -1.31 -5.82
CA ALA A 15 9.33 -0.50 -5.40
C ALA A 15 8.86 0.61 -4.47
N ALA A 16 9.74 1.01 -3.55
CA ALA A 16 9.60 2.26 -2.82
C ALA A 16 10.67 3.24 -3.25
N LEU A 17 10.24 4.46 -3.54
CA LEU A 17 11.11 5.58 -3.89
C LEU A 17 11.05 6.63 -2.79
N HIS A 18 12.17 7.30 -2.53
CA HIS A 18 12.17 8.46 -1.66
C HIS A 18 11.40 9.61 -2.34
N ARG A 19 10.45 10.23 -1.64
CA ARG A 19 9.48 11.17 -2.23
C ARG A 19 10.12 12.41 -2.85
N GLU A 20 11.23 12.87 -2.26
CA GLU A 20 11.85 14.15 -2.66
C GLU A 20 12.94 13.94 -3.71
N THR A 21 13.66 12.82 -3.63
CA THR A 21 14.84 12.56 -4.49
C THR A 21 14.52 11.59 -5.62
N GLY A 22 13.44 10.81 -5.50
CA GLY A 22 13.11 9.74 -6.44
C GLY A 22 14.01 8.52 -6.33
N GLU A 23 14.94 8.48 -5.37
CA GLU A 23 15.89 7.39 -5.20
C GLU A 23 15.18 6.09 -4.81
N LEU A 24 15.61 4.97 -5.38
CA LEU A 24 15.11 3.65 -5.04
C LEU A 24 15.57 3.26 -3.62
N VAL A 25 14.62 3.13 -2.70
CA VAL A 25 14.89 2.74 -1.31
C VAL A 25 14.88 1.22 -1.17
N TRP A 26 13.83 0.57 -1.70
CA TRP A 26 13.74 -0.88 -1.74
C TRP A 26 12.97 -1.35 -2.95
N ASN A 27 13.17 -2.62 -3.33
CA ASN A 27 12.38 -3.29 -4.34
C ASN A 27 12.04 -4.72 -3.90
N TRP A 28 10.80 -5.12 -4.13
CA TRP A 28 10.30 -6.46 -3.94
C TRP A 28 9.90 -7.04 -5.30
N LYS A 29 10.30 -8.27 -5.56
CA LYS A 29 9.91 -9.03 -6.74
C LYS A 29 8.99 -10.15 -6.28
N SER A 30 7.81 -10.23 -6.90
CA SER A 30 6.88 -11.32 -6.63
C SER A 30 7.57 -12.67 -6.85
N PRO A 31 7.38 -13.63 -5.94
CA PRO A 31 7.87 -14.99 -6.14
C PRO A 31 7.12 -15.71 -7.27
N LEU A 32 6.04 -15.12 -7.78
CA LEU A 32 5.17 -15.72 -8.80
C LEU A 32 5.59 -15.30 -10.21
N PRO A 33 5.35 -16.17 -11.21
CA PRO A 33 5.55 -15.81 -12.60
C PRO A 33 4.59 -14.67 -12.98
N PHE A 34 5.15 -13.56 -13.46
CA PHE A 34 4.36 -12.43 -13.91
C PHE A 34 3.62 -12.78 -15.21
N ARG A 35 2.29 -12.71 -15.21
CA ARG A 35 1.43 -13.05 -16.37
C ARG A 35 0.83 -11.83 -17.07
N GLY A 36 1.52 -10.69 -17.05
CA GLY A 36 1.06 -9.48 -17.74
C GLY A 36 -0.01 -8.69 -16.99
N GLN A 37 -0.19 -8.97 -15.70
CA GLN A 37 -1.29 -8.40 -14.91
C GLN A 37 -0.94 -7.07 -14.25
N CYS A 38 -1.97 -6.30 -13.90
CA CYS A 38 -1.77 -5.10 -13.08
C CYS A 38 -1.35 -5.48 -11.66
N VAL A 39 -0.48 -4.64 -11.07
CA VAL A 39 -0.17 -4.68 -9.65
C VAL A 39 -1.03 -3.62 -8.97
N THR A 40 -1.84 -4.01 -8.00
CA THR A 40 -2.62 -3.04 -7.21
C THR A 40 -2.08 -2.95 -5.79
N LEU A 41 -2.10 -1.74 -5.23
CA LEU A 41 -1.47 -1.41 -3.96
C LEU A 41 -2.49 -0.73 -3.04
N LEU A 42 -2.40 -1.03 -1.74
CA LEU A 42 -3.09 -0.32 -0.68
C LEU A 42 -2.13 -0.15 0.50
N LEU A 43 -1.88 1.08 0.92
CA LEU A 43 -1.10 1.36 2.13
C LEU A 43 -2.06 1.39 3.34
N ASP A 44 -1.82 0.52 4.32
CA ASP A 44 -2.57 0.43 5.56
C ASP A 44 -1.60 0.48 6.77
N GLY A 45 -1.37 1.69 7.26
CA GLY A 45 -0.39 1.94 8.33
C GLY A 45 1.05 1.64 7.88
N ASP A 46 1.67 0.66 8.53
CA ASP A 46 3.03 0.16 8.26
C ASP A 46 3.05 -1.00 7.25
N ARG A 47 1.89 -1.37 6.68
CA ARG A 47 1.75 -2.50 5.77
C ARG A 47 1.35 -2.01 4.38
N LEU A 48 2.07 -2.48 3.38
CA LEU A 48 1.70 -2.31 1.99
C LEU A 48 1.06 -3.60 1.48
N ILE A 49 -0.24 -3.54 1.21
CA ILE A 49 -1.01 -4.64 0.65
C ILE A 49 -0.83 -4.61 -0.87
N VAL A 50 -0.37 -5.74 -1.41
CA VAL A 50 -0.04 -5.91 -2.83
C VAL A 50 -0.90 -7.02 -3.40
N SER A 51 -1.61 -6.74 -4.48
CA SER A 51 -2.30 -7.76 -5.25
C SER A 51 -1.58 -7.98 -6.58
N ILE A 52 -1.23 -9.23 -6.85
CA ILE A 52 -0.59 -9.62 -8.10
C ILE A 52 -0.92 -11.04 -8.51
N SER A 53 -1.35 -11.23 -9.76
CA SER A 53 -1.59 -12.56 -10.35
C SER A 53 -2.50 -13.47 -9.50
N GLY A 54 -3.54 -12.89 -8.88
CA GLY A 54 -4.50 -13.63 -8.04
C GLY A 54 -4.04 -13.85 -6.59
N TYR A 55 -2.85 -13.36 -6.22
CA TYR A 55 -2.33 -13.46 -4.86
C TYR A 55 -2.36 -12.10 -4.18
N MET A 56 -2.59 -12.15 -2.87
CA MET A 56 -2.42 -11.04 -1.95
C MET A 56 -1.12 -11.25 -1.19
N HIS A 57 -0.33 -10.19 -1.07
CA HIS A 57 0.83 -10.13 -0.20
C HIS A 57 0.69 -8.91 0.72
N ALA A 58 1.23 -9.00 1.93
CA ALA A 58 1.56 -7.81 2.70
C ALA A 58 3.07 -7.69 2.81
N LEU A 59 3.55 -6.50 2.50
CA LEU A 59 4.93 -6.12 2.70
C LEU A 59 5.02 -5.15 3.88
N ASP A 60 6.10 -5.21 4.63
CA ASP A 60 6.50 -4.11 5.51
C ASP A 60 6.78 -2.87 4.65
N ALA A 61 6.08 -1.77 4.93
CA ALA A 61 6.10 -0.59 4.07
C ALA A 61 7.44 0.16 4.11
N GLY A 62 8.23 0.00 5.18
CA GLY A 62 9.54 0.62 5.34
C GLY A 62 10.67 -0.13 4.65
N THR A 63 10.59 -1.46 4.62
CA THR A 63 11.69 -2.34 4.16
C THR A 63 11.37 -3.13 2.88
N GLY A 64 10.09 -3.31 2.55
CA GLY A 64 9.65 -4.16 1.44
C GLY A 64 9.66 -5.66 1.75
N SER A 65 9.93 -6.05 3.00
CA SER A 65 9.98 -7.46 3.41
C SER A 65 8.57 -8.07 3.40
N GLU A 66 8.41 -9.27 2.84
CA GLU A 66 7.12 -9.97 2.86
C GLU A 66 6.78 -10.43 4.29
N LEU A 67 5.59 -10.04 4.76
CA LEU A 67 5.04 -10.41 6.06
C LEU A 67 4.11 -11.62 5.95
N TRP A 68 3.31 -11.67 4.88
CA TRP A 68 2.44 -12.80 4.57
C TRP A 68 2.03 -12.81 3.10
N SER A 69 1.56 -13.97 2.63
CA SER A 69 0.92 -14.15 1.33
C SER A 69 -0.33 -15.04 1.42
N ASN A 70 -1.26 -14.84 0.49
CA ASN A 70 -2.51 -15.58 0.36
C ASN A 70 -2.86 -15.72 -1.13
N ASN A 71 -3.22 -16.92 -1.57
CA ASN A 71 -3.46 -17.25 -2.98
C ASN A 71 -4.92 -17.13 -3.45
N LEU A 72 -5.84 -16.65 -2.59
CA LEU A 72 -7.26 -16.44 -2.88
C LEU A 72 -7.88 -17.55 -3.75
N PRO A 73 -7.92 -18.81 -3.27
CA PRO A 73 -8.32 -19.95 -4.09
C PRO A 73 -9.74 -19.78 -4.61
N GLY A 74 -9.91 -19.91 -5.93
CA GLY A 74 -11.21 -19.78 -6.61
C GLY A 74 -11.60 -18.37 -7.05
N PHE A 75 -10.80 -17.34 -6.74
CA PHE A 75 -11.12 -15.94 -7.10
C PHE A 75 -10.60 -15.54 -8.49
N GLY A 76 -9.72 -16.37 -9.09
CA GLY A 76 -9.16 -16.12 -10.40
C GLY A 76 -8.06 -15.05 -10.39
N ILE A 77 -7.81 -14.45 -11.54
CA ILE A 77 -6.64 -13.61 -11.78
C ILE A 77 -7.06 -12.22 -12.32
N GLY A 78 -8.10 -11.62 -11.72
CA GLY A 78 -8.67 -10.34 -12.14
C GLY A 78 -7.93 -9.12 -11.58
N VAL A 79 -8.36 -7.91 -11.99
CA VAL A 79 -7.95 -6.67 -11.33
C VAL A 79 -8.67 -6.59 -9.98
N THR A 80 -7.89 -6.39 -8.92
CA THR A 80 -8.41 -6.39 -7.54
C THR A 80 -8.72 -4.98 -7.08
N SER A 81 -9.90 -4.79 -6.49
CA SER A 81 -10.26 -3.58 -5.74
C SER A 81 -9.98 -3.80 -4.25
N LEU A 82 -9.23 -2.88 -3.63
CA LEU A 82 -8.74 -3.03 -2.26
C LEU A 82 -9.34 -1.95 -1.36
N ALA A 83 -9.78 -2.36 -0.16
CA ALA A 83 -10.22 -1.46 0.91
C ALA A 83 -9.74 -2.00 2.26
N SER A 84 -9.45 -1.11 3.21
CA SER A 84 -9.16 -1.48 4.59
C SER A 84 -10.27 -0.98 5.50
N ALA A 85 -10.67 -1.81 6.48
CA ALA A 85 -11.61 -1.44 7.51
C ALA A 85 -10.99 -0.52 8.59
N ARG A 86 -9.67 -0.30 8.54
CA ARG A 86 -9.02 0.69 9.42
C ARG A 86 -9.51 2.09 9.03
N SER A 87 -10.50 2.57 9.80
CA SER A 87 -10.93 3.96 9.77
C SER A 87 -9.72 4.83 10.11
N ALA A 88 -9.33 5.72 9.20
CA ALA A 88 -8.37 6.75 9.54
C ALA A 88 -9.03 7.61 10.62
N VAL A 89 -8.52 7.55 11.86
CA VAL A 89 -8.82 8.56 12.87
C VAL A 89 -8.12 9.84 12.41
N VAL A 90 -8.71 10.53 11.44
CA VAL A 90 -8.39 11.93 11.16
C VAL A 90 -9.27 12.71 12.12
N GLY A 91 -8.63 13.25 13.17
CA GLY A 91 -9.30 14.09 14.14
C GLY A 91 -10.09 15.18 13.44
N ILE A 92 -11.42 15.11 13.58
CA ILE A 92 -12.28 16.25 13.33
C ILE A 92 -11.95 17.21 14.47
N VAL A 93 -10.99 18.12 14.26
CA VAL A 93 -10.90 19.33 15.07
C VAL A 93 -11.99 20.24 14.50
N PRO A 94 -13.12 20.47 15.19
CA PRO A 94 -14.04 21.49 14.74
C PRO A 94 -13.30 22.84 14.78
N PRO A 95 -13.24 23.60 13.68
CA PRO A 95 -12.86 24.99 13.79
C PRO A 95 -14.01 25.73 14.50
N PHE A 96 -13.64 26.72 15.32
CA PHE A 96 -14.52 27.63 16.07
C PHE A 96 -14.91 27.21 17.48
N ALA A 97 -13.91 27.21 18.37
CA ALA A 97 -14.05 28.08 19.54
C ALA A 97 -13.89 29.53 19.05
N ALA A 98 -14.98 30.29 18.98
CA ALA A 98 -14.93 31.75 18.95
C ALA A 98 -15.67 32.25 20.18
N ASP A 99 -14.89 32.69 21.15
CA ASP A 99 -15.28 33.71 22.11
C ASP A 99 -15.96 34.87 21.37
N ARG A 100 -17.17 35.23 21.81
CA ARG A 100 -17.57 36.63 21.91
C ARG A 100 -18.26 36.83 23.23
N GLN A 101 -17.57 37.57 24.10
CA GLN A 101 -18.17 38.39 25.14
C GLN A 101 -19.25 39.29 24.53
N CYS A 102 -20.46 39.21 25.09
CA CYS A 102 -21.38 40.30 25.47
C CYS A 102 -22.61 39.66 26.13
#